data_AF-S2E5J3-F1
#
_entry.id   AF-S2E5J3-F1
#
_cell.length_a   1.000
_cell.length_b   1.000
_cell.length_c   1.000
_cell.angle_alpha   90.00
_cell.angle_beta   90.00
_cell.angle_gamma   90.00
#
_symmetry.space_group_name_H-M   'P 1'
#
loop_
_entity.id
_entity.type
_entity.pdbx_description
1 polymer ?
#
loop_
_entity_poly.entity_id
_entity_poly.type
_entity_poly.pdbx_seq_one_letter_code
_entity_poly.pdbx_strand_id
1 'polypeptide(L)'
;DPIKFVNSNIFFYAIHKVILNRFYLNAIIYWCFVVAPLWLSRGVFRYFEKTAIDYGMNNGFQKAVSWSAKVVQGTQTGVAQSYLFVFGAGLLFVILILLI
;
A
#
# COMPACT_ATOMS: atom_id res chain seq x y z
N ASP A 1 -3.56 39.48 -45.76
CA ASP A 1 -3.93 38.09 -45.43
C ASP A 1 -4.49 37.95 -44.03
N PRO A 2 -5.76 37.53 -43.89
CA PRO A 2 -6.39 37.27 -42.58
C PRO A 2 -5.67 36.17 -41.78
N ILE A 3 -5.05 35.20 -42.46
CA ILE A 3 -4.30 34.10 -41.82
C ILE A 3 -3.03 34.62 -41.11
N LYS A 4 -2.32 35.59 -41.70
CA LYS A 4 -1.14 36.22 -41.07
C LYS A 4 -1.51 37.05 -39.84
N PHE A 5 -2.70 37.65 -39.81
CA PHE A 5 -3.18 38.44 -38.68
C PHE A 5 -3.57 37.57 -37.47
N VAL A 6 -4.15 36.39 -37.71
CA VAL A 6 -4.50 35.46 -36.61
C VAL A 6 -3.24 34.79 -36.05
N ASN A 7 -2.27 34.44 -36.90
CA ASN A 7 -1.02 33.79 -36.47
C ASN A 7 0.02 34.74 -35.86
N SER A 8 -0.11 36.06 -36.04
CA SER A 8 0.85 37.03 -35.48
C SER A 8 0.69 37.26 -33.99
N ASN A 9 -0.43 36.84 -33.39
CA ASN A 9 -0.72 37.03 -31.97
C ASN A 9 -1.25 35.74 -31.34
N ILE A 10 -0.56 35.28 -30.29
CA ILE A 10 -0.87 34.06 -29.54
C ILE A 10 -2.32 34.01 -29.05
N PHE A 11 -2.90 35.16 -28.68
CA PHE A 11 -4.25 35.23 -28.16
C PHE A 11 -5.29 34.92 -29.25
N PHE A 12 -5.20 35.58 -30.40
CA PHE A 12 -6.10 35.34 -31.53
C PHE A 12 -5.93 33.94 -32.10
N TYR A 13 -4.68 33.44 -32.17
CA TYR A 13 -4.39 32.07 -32.55
C TYR A 13 -5.03 31.03 -31.60
N ALA A 14 -4.91 31.23 -30.29
CA ALA A 14 -5.48 30.33 -29.29
C ALA A 14 -7.01 30.28 -29.37
N ILE A 15 -7.67 31.44 -29.47
CA ILE A 15 -9.14 31.51 -29.63
C ILE A 15 -9.58 30.85 -30.93
N HIS A 16 -8.91 31.15 -32.03
CA HIS A 16 -9.21 30.53 -33.33
C HIS A 16 -9.09 29.00 -33.25
N LYS A 17 -8.03 28.49 -32.61
CA LYS A 17 -7.80 27.06 -32.43
C LYS A 17 -8.84 26.38 -31.52
N VAL A 18 -9.29 27.05 -30.45
CA VAL A 18 -10.35 26.54 -29.56
C VAL A 18 -11.68 26.42 -30.30
N ILE A 19 -12.05 27.47 -31.04
CA ILE A 19 -13.30 27.48 -31.82
C ILE A 19 -13.24 26.41 -32.93
N LEU A 20 -12.10 26.29 -33.62
CA LEU A 20 -11.90 25.32 -34.71
C LEU A 20 -11.95 23.87 -34.20
N ASN A 21 -11.46 23.61 -32.98
CA ASN A 21 -11.56 22.30 -32.33
C ASN A 21 -12.88 22.07 -31.55
N ARG A 22 -13.97 22.78 -31.89
CA ARG A 22 -15.28 22.67 -31.22
C ARG A 22 -15.14 22.75 -29.70
N PHE A 23 -14.40 23.75 -29.23
CA PHE A 23 -14.12 24.03 -27.81
C PHE A 23 -13.41 22.90 -27.04
N TYR A 24 -12.81 21.93 -27.74
CA TYR A 24 -12.22 20.73 -27.13
C TYR A 24 -13.18 19.93 -26.23
N LEU A 25 -14.50 20.12 -26.38
CA LEU A 25 -15.51 19.49 -25.52
C LEU A 25 -15.37 17.97 -25.48
N ASN A 26 -15.14 17.34 -26.63
CA ASN A 26 -14.93 15.89 -26.71
C ASN A 26 -13.70 15.43 -25.94
N ALA A 27 -12.60 16.19 -26.02
CA ALA A 27 -11.36 15.86 -25.32
C ALA A 27 -11.52 16.01 -23.80
N ILE A 28 -12.22 17.07 -23.36
CA ILE A 28 -12.52 17.31 -21.94
C ILE A 28 -13.43 16.21 -21.40
N ILE A 29 -14.51 15.85 -22.11
CA ILE A 29 -15.43 14.79 -21.71
C ILE A 29 -14.68 13.45 -21.62
N TYR A 30 -13.89 13.10 -22.63
CA TYR A 30 -13.09 11.88 -22.60
C TYR A 30 -12.09 11.87 -21.43
N TRP A 31 -11.41 12.99 -21.18
CA TRP A 31 -10.46 13.07 -20.09
C TRP A 31 -11.14 12.93 -18.72
N CYS A 32 -12.25 13.64 -18.50
CA CYS A 32 -12.99 13.62 -17.24
C CYS A 32 -13.69 12.28 -16.95
N PHE A 33 -14.24 11.62 -17.97
CA PHE A 33 -15.04 10.40 -17.77
C PHE A 33 -14.30 9.11 -18.04
N VAL A 34 -13.18 9.15 -18.76
CA VAL A 34 -12.38 7.95 -19.08
C VAL A 34 -11.03 8.00 -18.39
N VAL A 35 -10.24 9.04 -18.64
CA VAL A 35 -8.84 9.09 -18.15
C VAL A 35 -8.78 9.27 -16.64
N ALA A 36 -9.50 10.24 -16.10
CA ALA A 36 -9.47 10.55 -14.67
C ALA A 36 -10.00 9.38 -13.80
N PRO A 37 -11.13 8.72 -14.13
CA PRO A 37 -11.62 7.58 -13.35
C PRO A 37 -10.71 6.36 -13.46
N LEU A 38 -10.11 6.10 -14.64
CA LEU A 38 -9.13 5.02 -14.80
C LEU A 38 -7.85 5.27 -13.99
N TRP A 39 -7.40 6.52 -13.93
CA TRP A 39 -6.24 6.87 -13.10
C TRP A 39 -6.54 6.70 -11.61
N LEU A 40 -7.72 7.15 -11.17
CA LEU A 40 -8.16 7.03 -9.78
C LEU A 40 -8.32 5.57 -9.36
N SER A 41 -8.99 4.74 -10.17
CA SER A 41 -9.19 3.32 -9.87
C SER A 41 -7.85 2.57 -9.75
N ARG A 42 -6.89 2.86 -10.64
CA ARG A 42 -5.53 2.32 -10.55
C ARG A 42 -4.81 2.79 -9.28
N GLY A 43 -4.96 4.05 -8.90
CA GLY A 43 -4.38 4.61 -7.68
C GLY A 43 -4.93 3.93 -6.43
N VAL A 44 -6.25 3.79 -6.34
CA VAL A 44 -6.94 3.13 -5.23
C VAL A 44 -6.54 1.66 -5.15
N PHE A 45 -6.54 0.94 -6.28
CA PHE A 45 -6.16 -0.47 -6.30
C PHE A 45 -4.71 -0.67 -5.82
N ARG A 46 -3.76 0.12 -6.31
CA ARG A 46 -2.36 0.06 -5.86
C ARG A 46 -2.20 0.37 -4.38
N TYR A 47 -2.98 1.33 -3.86
CA TYR A 47 -2.98 1.63 -2.42
C TYR A 47 -3.47 0.44 -1.60
N PHE A 48 -4.57 -0.19 -2.01
CA PHE A 48 -5.09 -1.38 -1.35
C PHE A 48 -4.12 -2.55 -1.39
N GLU A 49 -3.54 -2.82 -2.56
CA GLU A 49 -2.56 -3.90 -2.75
C GLU A 49 -1.35 -3.72 -1.83
N LYS A 50 -0.74 -2.53 -1.84
CA LYS A 50 0.40 -2.21 -0.98
C LYS A 50 0.05 -2.27 0.52
N THR A 51 -1.15 -1.82 0.89
CA THR A 51 -1.54 -1.77 2.31
C THR A 51 -1.92 -3.14 2.86
N ALA A 52 -2.76 -3.89 2.15
CA ALA A 52 -3.22 -5.19 2.61
C ALA A 52 -2.15 -6.27 2.48
N ILE A 53 -1.47 -6.33 1.33
CA ILE A 53 -0.56 -7.43 1.01
C ILE A 53 0.84 -7.13 1.53
N ASP A 54 1.46 -6.01 1.16
CA ASP A 54 2.86 -5.75 1.57
C ASP A 54 2.97 -5.44 3.06
N TYR A 55 2.13 -4.55 3.60
CA TYR A 55 2.20 -4.20 5.01
C TYR A 55 1.60 -5.27 5.92
N GLY A 56 0.45 -5.83 5.55
CA GLY A 56 -0.23 -6.85 6.35
C GLY A 56 0.49 -8.19 6.32
N MET A 57 0.57 -8.80 5.14
CA MET A 57 1.03 -10.18 5.01
C MET A 57 2.54 -10.32 4.99
N ASN A 58 3.27 -9.48 4.25
CA ASN A 58 4.70 -9.66 4.12
C ASN A 58 5.45 -9.10 5.35
N ASN A 59 5.39 -7.77 5.52
CA ASN A 59 6.17 -7.10 6.55
C ASN A 59 5.60 -7.33 7.96
N GLY A 60 4.27 -7.42 8.08
CA GLY A 60 3.58 -7.72 9.34
C GLY A 60 3.92 -9.11 9.86
N PHE A 61 3.78 -10.13 9.01
CA PHE A 61 4.13 -11.51 9.38
C PHE A 61 5.62 -11.65 9.70
N GLN A 62 6.50 -11.07 8.89
CA GLN A 62 7.94 -11.08 9.14
C GLN A 62 8.28 -10.49 10.52
N LYS A 63 7.67 -9.35 10.87
CA LYS A 63 7.85 -8.73 12.20
C LYS A 63 7.32 -9.58 13.34
N ALA A 64 6.14 -10.18 13.17
CA ALA A 64 5.56 -11.07 14.18
C ALA A 64 6.45 -12.29 14.42
N VAL A 65 6.89 -12.96 13.36
CA VAL A 65 7.80 -14.12 13.45
C VAL A 65 9.15 -13.73 14.06
N SER A 66 9.72 -12.60 13.63
CA SER A 66 10.98 -12.10 14.19
C SER A 66 10.87 -11.77 15.68
N TRP A 67 9.76 -11.17 16.11
CA TRP A 67 9.50 -10.90 17.51
C TRP A 67 9.36 -12.20 18.31
N SER A 68 8.56 -13.17 17.83
CA SER A 68 8.43 -14.48 18.45
C SER A 68 9.78 -15.19 18.59
N ALA A 69 10.61 -15.14 17.55
CA ALA A 69 11.96 -15.71 17.59
C ALA A 69 12.84 -15.03 18.66
N LYS A 70 12.78 -13.70 18.79
CA LYS A 70 13.51 -12.97 19.84
C LYS A 70 13.04 -13.35 21.25
N VAL A 71 11.74 -13.55 21.44
CA VAL A 71 11.19 -14.01 22.73
C VAL A 71 11.72 -15.41 23.06
N VAL A 72 11.67 -16.35 22.10
CA VAL A 72 12.20 -17.72 22.29
C VAL A 72 13.70 -17.70 22.57
N GLN A 73 14.46 -16.88 21.86
CA GLN A 73 15.90 -16.71 22.09
C GLN A 73 16.19 -16.11 23.47
N GLY A 74 15.40 -15.13 23.93
CA GLY A 74 15.54 -14.55 25.27
C GLY A 74 15.31 -15.56 26.41
N THR A 75 14.51 -16.60 26.17
CA THR A 75 14.31 -17.70 27.12
C THR A 75 15.56 -18.59 27.25
N GLN A 76 16.49 -18.57 26.29
CA GLN A 76 17.72 -19.34 26.31
C GLN A 76 18.83 -18.57 27.01
N THR A 77 18.96 -18.76 28.33
CA THR A 77 19.96 -18.06 29.17
C THR A 77 21.31 -18.78 29.24
N GLY A 78 21.40 -20.03 28.78
CA GLY A 78 22.61 -20.86 28.87
C GLY A 78 22.95 -21.38 30.27
N VAL A 79 22.14 -21.07 31.29
CA VAL A 79 22.36 -21.48 32.68
C VAL A 79 21.58 -22.76 32.97
N ALA A 80 22.26 -23.86 33.29
CA ALA A 80 21.61 -25.16 33.54
C ALA A 80 20.48 -25.09 34.60
N GLN A 81 20.63 -24.24 35.61
CA GLN A 81 19.65 -24.06 36.69
C GLN A 81 18.32 -23.50 36.22
N SER A 82 18.30 -22.58 35.24
CA SER A 82 17.03 -22.05 34.72
C SER A 82 16.27 -23.10 33.90
N TYR A 83 16.97 -24.01 33.21
CA TYR A 83 16.33 -25.13 32.53
C TYR A 83 15.70 -26.13 33.51
N LEU A 84 16.39 -26.45 34.61
CA LEU A 84 15.85 -27.34 35.66
C LEU A 84 14.58 -26.75 36.30
N PHE A 85 14.57 -25.44 36.57
CA PHE A 85 13.39 -24.76 37.11
C PHE A 85 12.21 -24.79 36.14
N VAL A 86 12.44 -24.45 34.86
CA VAL A 86 11.40 -24.48 33.82
C VAL A 86 10.88 -25.90 33.58
N PHE A 87 11.76 -26.92 33.63
CA PHE A 87 11.36 -28.32 33.50
C PHE A 87 10.46 -28.76 34.66
N GLY A 88 10.83 -28.47 35.91
CA GLY A 88 10.01 -28.79 37.09
C GLY A 88 8.65 -28.10 37.07
N ALA A 89 8.61 -26.81 36.69
CA ALA A 89 7.37 -26.06 36.54
C ALA A 89 6.47 -26.64 35.43
N GLY A 90 7.06 -27.03 34.30
CA GLY A 90 6.34 -27.68 33.19
C GLY A 90 5.74 -29.03 33.57
N LEU A 91 6.47 -29.84 34.33
CA LEU A 91 6.01 -31.15 34.82
C LEU A 91 4.82 -31.00 35.77
N LEU A 92 4.90 -30.04 36.70
CA LEU A 92 3.82 -29.72 37.63
C LEU A 92 2.57 -29.22 36.86
N PHE A 93 2.76 -28.35 35.86
CA PHE A 93 1.67 -27.85 35.02
C PHE A 93 0.93 -28.97 34.27
N VAL A 94 1.65 -29.92 33.68
CA VAL A 94 1.05 -31.08 32.99
C VAL A 94 0.27 -31.95 33.98
N ILE A 95 0.84 -32.22 35.15
CA ILE A 95 0.16 -33.01 36.20
C ILE A 95 -1.14 -32.33 36.61
N LEU A 96 -1.15 -31.00 36.79
CA LEU A 96 -2.36 -30.26 37.14
C LEU A 96 -3.44 -30.33 36.05
N ILE A 97 -3.06 -30.25 34.77
CA ILE A 97 -4.02 -30.39 33.66
C ILE A 97 -4.64 -31.79 33.65
N LEU A 98 -3.86 -32.83 33.95
CA LEU A 98 -4.34 -34.21 33.93
C LEU A 98 -5.19 -34.60 35.15
N LEU A 99 -5.10 -33.85 36.25
CA LEU A 99 -5.85 -34.07 37.48
C LEU A 99 -7.15 -33.24 37.58
N ILE A 100 -7.40 -32.37 36.60
CA ILE A 100 -8.66 -31.63 36.39
C ILE A 100 -9.51 -32.39 35.38
#